data_AF-A0A512BZS7-F1
#
_entry.id   AF-A0A512BZS7-F1
#
_cell.length_a   1.000
_cell.length_b   1.000
_cell.length_c   1.000
_cell.angle_alpha   90.00
_cell.angle_beta   90.00
_cell.angle_gamma   90.00
#
_symmetry.space_group_name_H-M   'P 1'
#
loop_
_entity.id
_entity.type
_entity.pdbx_description
1 polymer ?
#
loop_
_entity_poly.entity_id
_entity_poly.type
_entity_poly.pdbx_seq_one_letter_code
_entity_poly.pdbx_strand_id
1 'polypeptide(L)'
;MLGETERSDALTPCDPSRRLRTIRNKVQNETRFPKIEKGEALAPSLRQKAWGFVRAHPQHGSIIAVDPVRFERIVGSKAAAEAVFDQLFSQGMAIRGNGGKRRVQIAVQGFDRTGRSRWVCLRAGTL
;
A
#
# COMPACT_ATOMS: atom_id res chain seq x y z
N MET A 1 -38.39 -6.56 36.34
CA MET A 1 -38.49 -6.31 34.88
C MET A 1 -37.10 -6.48 34.30
N LEU A 2 -36.99 -7.39 33.34
CA LEU A 2 -35.77 -7.81 32.68
C LEU A 2 -35.43 -6.85 31.53
N GLY A 3 -34.14 -6.62 31.31
CA GLY A 3 -33.61 -6.58 29.94
C GLY A 3 -33.17 -5.23 29.40
N GLU A 4 -32.14 -4.63 29.99
CA GLU A 4 -31.25 -3.71 29.27
C GLU A 4 -29.81 -4.13 29.51
N THR A 5 -29.28 -4.95 28.60
CA THR A 5 -27.86 -4.91 28.29
C THR A 5 -27.75 -5.29 26.83
N GLU A 6 -27.89 -4.27 25.99
CA GLU A 6 -27.45 -4.31 24.61
C GLU A 6 -26.02 -4.84 24.58
N ARG A 7 -25.86 -6.12 24.23
CA ARG A 7 -24.58 -6.62 23.72
C ARG A 7 -24.42 -6.02 22.34
N SER A 8 -23.96 -4.78 22.31
CA SER A 8 -23.24 -4.24 21.18
C SER A 8 -21.96 -5.05 21.03
N ASP A 9 -22.05 -6.18 20.33
CA ASP A 9 -20.90 -6.81 19.66
C ASP A 9 -20.42 -5.81 18.60
N ALA A 10 -19.73 -4.78 19.08
CA ALA A 10 -19.00 -3.85 18.25
C ALA A 10 -17.93 -4.69 17.53
N LEU A 11 -18.22 -5.02 16.27
CA LEU A 11 -17.27 -5.38 15.23
C LEU A 11 -15.92 -4.74 15.58
N THR A 12 -14.96 -5.54 16.05
CA THR A 12 -13.63 -5.05 16.38
C THR A 12 -13.16 -4.22 15.18
N PRO A 13 -12.97 -2.89 15.33
CA PRO A 13 -12.47 -2.09 14.24
C PRO A 13 -11.14 -2.70 13.86
N CYS A 14 -11.08 -3.13 12.62
CA CYS A 14 -10.02 -3.95 12.08
C CYS A 14 -8.73 -3.14 12.14
N ASP A 15 -7.99 -3.22 13.26
CA ASP A 15 -6.96 -2.23 13.61
C ASP A 15 -5.99 -2.02 12.44
N PRO A 16 -6.16 -0.91 11.69
CA PRO A 16 -5.40 -0.61 10.50
C PRO A 16 -3.92 -0.53 10.84
N SER A 17 -3.62 -0.05 12.06
CA SER A 17 -2.28 0.10 12.62
C SER A 17 -1.52 -1.22 12.63
N ARG A 18 -2.17 -2.34 12.97
CA ARG A 18 -1.54 -3.67 12.98
C ARG A 18 -1.19 -4.16 11.57
N ARG A 19 -2.05 -3.87 10.59
CA ARG A 19 -1.84 -4.24 9.17
C ARG A 19 -0.79 -3.34 8.50
N LEU A 20 -0.79 -2.05 8.82
CA LEU A 20 0.23 -1.10 8.39
C LEU A 20 1.59 -1.42 8.98
N ARG A 21 1.65 -1.92 10.22
CA ARG A 21 2.90 -2.44 10.81
C ARG A 21 3.52 -3.56 9.98
N THR A 22 2.70 -4.42 9.38
CA THR A 22 3.17 -5.46 8.46
C THR A 22 3.81 -4.85 7.22
N ILE A 23 3.19 -3.84 6.62
CA ILE A 23 3.77 -3.11 5.48
C ILE A 23 5.06 -2.43 5.89
N ARG A 24 5.08 -1.68 7.00
CA ARG A 24 6.27 -1.01 7.54
C ARG A 24 7.45 -1.97 7.74
N ASN A 25 7.21 -3.11 8.40
CA ASN A 25 8.24 -4.12 8.63
C ASN A 25 8.75 -4.75 7.32
N LYS A 26 7.88 -4.89 6.31
CA LYS A 26 8.26 -5.43 5.01
C LYS A 26 8.97 -4.41 4.13
N VAL A 27 8.68 -3.12 4.26
CA VAL A 27 9.34 -2.04 3.50
C VAL A 27 10.84 -1.98 3.78
N GLN A 28 11.27 -2.36 4.99
CA GLN A 28 12.69 -2.47 5.33
C GLN A 28 13.39 -3.67 4.66
N ASN A 29 12.63 -4.58 4.05
CA ASN A 29 13.17 -5.74 3.35
C ASN A 29 13.37 -5.42 1.86
N GLU A 30 14.63 -5.24 1.45
CA GLU A 30 14.99 -4.88 0.06
C GLU A 30 14.63 -5.96 -0.98
N THR A 31 14.30 -7.19 -0.56
CA THR A 31 13.76 -8.22 -1.46
C THR A 31 12.27 -8.02 -1.73
N ARG A 32 11.52 -7.44 -0.79
CA ARG A 32 10.07 -7.17 -0.95
C ARG A 32 9.81 -5.78 -1.50
N PHE A 33 10.63 -4.81 -1.12
CA PHE A 33 10.56 -3.43 -1.58
C PHE A 33 11.95 -2.95 -2.00
N PRO A 34 12.48 -3.47 -3.12
CA PRO A 34 13.72 -2.97 -3.67
C PRO A 34 13.62 -1.49 -3.99
N LYS A 35 14.74 -0.79 -3.80
CA LYS A 35 14.91 0.58 -4.26
C LYS A 35 15.16 0.53 -5.75
N ILE A 36 14.40 1.32 -6.51
CA ILE A 36 14.58 1.45 -7.95
C ILE A 36 14.57 2.92 -8.35
N GLU A 37 15.34 3.26 -9.36
CA GLU A 37 15.31 4.59 -9.96
C GLU A 37 14.26 4.72 -11.08
N LYS A 38 13.99 5.96 -11.48
CA LYS A 38 13.08 6.22 -12.60
C LYS A 38 13.72 5.69 -13.90
N GLY A 39 13.02 4.80 -14.57
CA GLY A 39 13.49 4.18 -15.82
C GLY A 39 14.24 2.87 -15.59
N GLU A 40 14.56 2.55 -14.33
CA GLU A 40 15.16 1.27 -13.98
C GLU A 40 14.13 0.13 -14.03
N ALA A 41 14.61 -1.05 -14.39
CA ALA A 41 13.84 -2.28 -14.38
C ALA A 41 14.13 -3.07 -13.10
N LEU A 42 13.11 -3.74 -12.58
CA LEU A 42 13.31 -4.66 -11.46
C LEU A 42 14.19 -5.84 -11.90
N ALA A 43 15.23 -6.11 -11.10
CA ALA A 43 16.15 -7.22 -11.31
C ALA A 43 15.40 -8.56 -11.48
N PRO A 44 15.79 -9.43 -12.43
CA PRO A 44 15.10 -10.70 -12.71
C PRO A 44 14.87 -11.57 -11.47
N SER A 45 15.85 -11.62 -10.56
CA SER A 45 15.80 -12.39 -9.30
C SER A 45 14.75 -11.90 -8.30
N LEU A 46 14.28 -10.65 -8.46
CA LEU A 46 13.33 -10.00 -7.57
C LEU A 46 11.90 -9.99 -8.13
N ARG A 47 11.70 -10.22 -9.43
CA ARG A 47 10.39 -10.08 -10.10
C ARG A 47 9.26 -10.88 -9.44
N GLN A 48 9.56 -12.10 -9.01
CA GLN A 48 8.59 -12.99 -8.34
C GLN A 48 8.51 -12.78 -6.82
N LYS A 49 9.42 -11.98 -6.25
CA LYS A 49 9.55 -11.77 -4.80
C LYS A 49 9.07 -10.40 -4.36
N ALA A 50 9.25 -9.38 -5.20
CA ALA A 50 8.88 -8.02 -4.90
C ALA A 50 7.37 -7.89 -4.72
N TRP A 51 6.97 -7.17 -3.68
CA TRP A 51 5.58 -6.77 -3.45
C TRP A 51 5.31 -5.36 -3.94
N GLY A 52 6.37 -4.67 -4.34
CA GLY A 52 6.39 -3.26 -4.62
C GLY A 52 7.81 -2.77 -4.80
N PHE A 53 7.99 -1.46 -4.71
CA PHE A 53 9.31 -0.82 -4.79
C PHE A 53 9.32 0.48 -3.98
N VAL A 54 10.53 0.93 -3.64
CA VAL A 54 10.76 2.27 -3.09
C VAL A 54 11.45 3.12 -4.16
N ARG A 55 11.03 4.37 -4.31
CA ARG A 55 11.73 5.31 -5.19
C ARG A 55 11.51 6.76 -4.80
N ALA A 56 12.35 7.65 -5.32
CA ALA A 56 12.09 9.08 -5.29
C ALA A 56 10.94 9.46 -6.24
N HIS A 57 10.04 10.33 -5.77
CA HIS A 57 8.95 10.93 -6.52
C HIS A 57 9.10 12.47 -6.52
N PRO A 58 9.01 13.14 -7.68
CA PRO A 58 9.29 14.58 -7.78
C PRO A 58 8.48 15.47 -6.83
N GLN A 59 7.22 15.12 -6.60
CA GLN A 59 6.30 15.94 -5.77
C GLN A 59 6.13 15.42 -4.33
N HIS A 60 6.59 14.20 -4.04
CA HIS A 60 6.22 13.52 -2.79
C HIS A 60 7.44 12.94 -2.05
N GLY A 61 8.65 13.19 -2.53
CA GLY A 61 9.86 12.62 -1.97
C GLY A 61 9.89 11.10 -2.12
N SER A 62 10.45 10.40 -1.14
CA SER A 62 10.50 8.94 -1.18
C SER A 62 9.11 8.31 -1.01
N ILE A 63 8.74 7.47 -1.97
CA ILE A 63 7.46 6.75 -1.99
C ILE A 63 7.68 5.25 -1.92
N ILE A 64 6.73 4.57 -1.30
CA ILE A 64 6.59 3.12 -1.33
C ILE A 64 5.41 2.81 -2.22
N ALA A 65 5.66 2.19 -3.36
CA ALA A 65 4.64 1.70 -4.26
C ALA A 65 4.40 0.22 -3.99
N VAL A 66 3.20 -0.14 -3.53
CA VAL A 66 2.78 -1.52 -3.28
C VAL A 66 1.87 -1.99 -4.41
N ASP A 67 2.06 -3.22 -4.85
CA ASP A 67 1.15 -3.88 -5.79
C ASP A 67 -0.26 -3.98 -5.15
N PRO A 68 -1.33 -3.53 -5.84
CA PRO A 68 -2.68 -3.57 -5.28
C PRO A 68 -3.16 -4.95 -4.82
N VAL A 69 -2.81 -6.03 -5.55
CA VAL A 69 -3.22 -7.38 -5.18
C VAL A 69 -2.49 -7.83 -3.92
N ARG A 70 -1.21 -7.47 -3.79
CA ARG A 70 -0.44 -7.72 -2.56
C ARG A 70 -0.98 -6.92 -1.39
N PHE A 71 -1.32 -5.65 -1.59
CA PHE A 71 -1.92 -4.81 -0.56
C PHE A 71 -3.28 -5.36 -0.09
N GLU A 72 -4.16 -5.70 -1.02
CA GLU A 72 -5.45 -6.35 -0.74
C GLU A 72 -5.26 -7.64 0.05
N ARG A 73 -4.26 -8.47 -0.29
CA ARG A 73 -3.93 -9.70 0.45
C ARG A 73 -3.43 -9.44 1.88
N ILE A 74 -2.67 -8.38 2.11
CA ILE A 74 -2.21 -7.99 3.47
C ILE A 74 -3.39 -7.54 4.32
N VAL A 75 -4.32 -6.80 3.70
CA VAL A 75 -5.49 -6.25 4.38
C VAL A 75 -6.65 -7.25 4.45
N GLY A 76 -6.62 -8.32 3.67
CA GLY A 76 -7.51 -9.47 3.72
C GLY A 76 -8.73 -9.40 2.79
N SER A 77 -9.13 -8.21 2.34
CA SER A 77 -10.19 -8.06 1.33
C SER A 77 -10.07 -6.74 0.58
N LYS A 78 -10.73 -6.66 -0.58
CA LYS A 78 -10.81 -5.41 -1.37
C LYS A 78 -11.51 -4.28 -0.60
N ALA A 79 -12.64 -4.57 0.05
CA ALA A 79 -13.38 -3.57 0.84
C ALA A 79 -12.53 -3.05 2.01
N ALA A 80 -11.82 -3.94 2.70
CA ALA A 80 -10.93 -3.54 3.78
C ALA A 80 -9.73 -2.74 3.25
N ALA A 81 -9.20 -3.09 2.08
CA ALA A 81 -8.14 -2.30 1.43
C ALA A 81 -8.60 -0.88 1.10
N GLU A 82 -9.83 -0.71 0.59
CA GLU A 82 -10.41 0.61 0.30
C GLU A 82 -10.60 1.43 1.58
N ALA A 83 -11.12 0.83 2.66
CA ALA A 83 -11.27 1.50 3.96
C ALA A 83 -9.93 1.94 4.56
N VAL A 84 -8.92 1.05 4.54
CA VAL A 84 -7.56 1.38 5.00
C VAL A 84 -6.98 2.52 4.15
N PHE A 85 -7.24 2.52 2.85
CA PHE A 85 -6.79 3.60 1.96
C PHE A 85 -7.40 4.95 2.31
N ASP A 86 -8.71 5.01 2.53
CA ASP A 86 -9.39 6.25 2.83
C ASP A 86 -8.90 6.84 4.15
N GLN A 87 -8.60 5.99 5.13
CA GLN A 87 -7.94 6.41 6.37
C GLN A 87 -6.50 6.88 6.14
N LEU A 88 -5.69 6.16 5.35
CA LEU A 88 -4.33 6.61 5.03
C LEU A 88 -4.33 7.95 4.28
N PHE A 89 -5.37 8.21 3.48
CA PHE A 89 -5.54 9.52 2.84
C PHE A 89 -5.88 10.61 3.83
N SER A 90 -6.80 10.37 4.77
CA SER A 90 -7.15 11.36 5.80
C SER A 90 -5.97 11.69 6.71
N GLN A 91 -5.06 10.74 6.91
CA GLN A 91 -3.81 10.90 7.67
C GLN A 91 -2.65 11.48 6.84
N GLY A 92 -2.83 11.75 5.56
CA GLY A 92 -1.77 12.27 4.68
C GLY A 92 -0.63 11.29 4.38
N MET A 93 -0.82 10.00 4.66
CA MET A 93 0.16 8.93 4.49
C MET A 93 0.12 8.31 3.09
N ALA A 94 -1.04 8.30 2.44
CA ALA A 94 -1.21 7.81 1.07
C ALA A 94 -1.20 8.94 0.04
N ILE A 95 -0.76 8.62 -1.18
CA ILE A 95 -0.67 9.55 -2.31
C ILE A 95 -1.80 9.28 -3.29
N ARG A 96 -2.62 10.30 -3.55
CA ARG A 96 -3.70 10.20 -4.54
C ARG A 96 -3.11 10.25 -5.94
N GLY A 97 -3.65 9.41 -6.81
CA GLY A 97 -3.45 9.51 -8.24
C GLY A 97 -4.20 10.69 -8.83
N ASN A 98 -3.92 10.98 -10.11
CA ASN A 98 -4.57 12.07 -10.83
C ASN A 98 -6.11 11.93 -10.83
N GLY A 99 -6.82 13.05 -10.69
CA GLY A 99 -8.28 13.09 -10.57
C GLY A 99 -8.82 12.48 -9.27
N GLY A 100 -8.05 12.52 -8.18
CA GLY A 100 -8.47 12.04 -6.85
C GLY A 100 -8.49 10.51 -6.69
N LYS A 101 -8.00 9.77 -7.69
CA LYS A 101 -8.02 8.30 -7.70
C LYS A 101 -7.17 7.73 -6.57
N ARG A 102 -7.60 6.61 -5.98
CA ARG A 102 -6.88 5.95 -4.88
C ARG A 102 -5.53 5.34 -5.28
N ARG A 103 -5.26 5.18 -6.58
CA ARG A 103 -4.05 4.52 -7.10
C ARG A 103 -3.32 5.45 -8.06
N VAL A 104 -1.99 5.47 -7.97
CA VAL A 104 -1.11 6.29 -8.83
C VAL A 104 -0.66 5.45 -10.02
N GLN A 105 -0.66 6.04 -11.22
CA GLN A 105 -0.07 5.38 -12.39
C GLN A 105 1.45 5.59 -12.40
N ILE A 106 2.19 4.47 -12.35
CA ILE A 106 3.64 4.48 -12.40
C ILE A 106 4.11 3.47 -13.45
N ALA A 107 4.97 3.95 -14.35
CA ALA A 107 5.75 3.09 -15.22
C ALA A 107 6.91 2.48 -14.44
N VAL A 108 6.98 1.16 -14.46
CA VAL A 108 8.09 0.37 -13.93
C VAL A 108 8.16 -0.93 -14.75
N GLN A 109 9.37 -1.37 -15.07
CA GLN A 109 9.59 -2.63 -15.79
C GLN A 109 9.95 -3.76 -14.82
N GLY A 110 9.66 -5.00 -15.21
CA GLY A 110 10.04 -6.19 -14.43
C GLY A 110 9.00 -6.64 -13.40
N PHE A 111 7.82 -6.03 -13.34
CA PHE A 111 6.64 -6.66 -12.73
C PHE A 111 5.82 -7.34 -13.83
N ASP A 112 4.99 -8.33 -13.48
CA ASP A 112 4.13 -9.07 -14.43
C ASP A 112 3.23 -8.13 -15.25
N ARG A 113 2.98 -6.92 -14.74
CA ARG A 113 2.24 -5.87 -15.43
C ARG A 113 3.20 -5.04 -16.27
N THR A 114 3.03 -5.07 -17.58
CA THR A 114 3.82 -4.27 -18.53
C THR A 114 3.34 -2.81 -18.55
N GLY A 115 4.26 -1.85 -18.69
CA GLY A 115 3.94 -0.43 -18.89
C GLY A 115 3.52 0.35 -17.63
N ARG A 116 2.55 1.27 -17.78
CA ARG A 116 2.05 2.14 -16.70
C ARG A 116 0.97 1.43 -15.88
N SER A 117 1.38 0.89 -14.74
CA SER A 117 0.48 0.20 -13.82
C SER A 117 -0.05 1.10 -12.72
N ARG A 118 -1.18 0.72 -12.11
CA ARG A 118 -1.75 1.40 -10.95
C ARG A 118 -1.21 0.81 -9.65
N TRP A 119 -0.63 1.65 -8.82
CA TRP A 119 0.06 1.30 -7.58
C TRP A 119 -0.60 1.94 -6.37
N VAL A 120 -0.50 1.25 -5.24
CA VAL A 120 -0.80 1.80 -3.94
C VAL A 120 0.42 2.58 -3.46
N CYS A 121 0.33 3.90 -3.38
CA CYS A 121 1.48 4.73 -3.06
C CYS A 121 1.36 5.32 -1.66
N LEU A 122 2.37 5.05 -0.85
CA LEU A 122 2.50 5.53 0.53
C LEU A 122 3.75 6.42 0.63
N ARG A 123 3.72 7.43 1.49
CA ARG A 123 4.89 8.25 1.79
C ARG A 123 5.83 7.45 2.71
N ALA A 124 7.11 7.37 2.36
CA ALA A 124 8.06 6.57 3.14
C ALA A 124 8.36 7.16 4.52
N GLY A 125 8.38 8.49 4.65
CA GLY A 125 8.66 9.18 5.92
C GLY A 125 7.51 9.16 6.93
N THR A 126 6.34 8.62 6.57
CA THR A 126 5.16 8.60 7.45
C THR A 126 4.84 7.21 8.00
N LEU A 127 5.51 6.16 7.52
CA LEU A 127 5.24 4.76 7.87
C LEU A 127 6.03 4.28 9.08
#